data_AF-A0A8S2K514-F1
#
_entry.id   AF-A0A8S2K514-F1
#
_cell.length_a   1.000
_cell.length_b   1.000
_cell.length_c   1.000
_cell.angle_alpha   90.00
_cell.angle_beta   90.00
_cell.angle_gamma   90.00
#
_symmetry.space_group_name_H-M   'P 1'
#
loop_
_entity.id
_entity.type
_entity.pdbx_description
1 polymer ?
#
loop_
_entity_poly.entity_id
_entity_poly.type
_entity_poly.pdbx_seq_one_letter_code
_entity_poly.pdbx_strand_id
1 'polypeptide(L)'
;MLFKLNIRRRCFRLWYSTSVRLIQLIILFVIIFLIVLLIKLRKKENCWLDKYRARLFCFVLTNEENLESRGRAVYETWARRCGRFVFVSRLNSSRNCQNKTEKNLHGLCEFPIADIKTLPDETYSHLPDKVRSSLLYFNEYYPNYDWYLKA
;
A
#
# COMPACT_ATOMS: atom_id res chain seq x y z
N MET A 1 -19.09 -58.70 -62.11
CA MET A 1 -18.02 -57.68 -62.16
C MET A 1 -18.54 -56.44 -61.46
N LEU A 2 -18.21 -56.23 -60.17
CA LEU A 2 -18.41 -54.98 -59.42
C LEU A 2 -18.05 -55.27 -57.95
N PHE A 3 -17.03 -54.59 -57.42
CA PHE A 3 -16.94 -54.03 -56.06
C PHE A 3 -15.48 -53.65 -55.77
N LYS A 4 -15.13 -52.39 -56.04
CA LYS A 4 -13.97 -51.74 -55.42
C LYS A 4 -14.21 -50.24 -55.49
N LEU A 5 -14.62 -49.63 -54.38
CA LEU A 5 -14.54 -48.18 -54.09
C LEU A 5 -15.17 -47.87 -52.72
N ASN A 6 -14.52 -48.22 -51.59
CA ASN A 6 -14.94 -47.65 -50.29
C ASN A 6 -13.87 -47.64 -49.18
N ILE A 7 -12.62 -47.25 -49.46
CA ILE A 7 -11.57 -47.17 -48.41
C ILE A 7 -10.91 -45.77 -48.32
N ARG A 8 -11.03 -44.91 -49.35
CA ARG A 8 -10.30 -43.64 -49.40
C ARG A 8 -10.86 -42.49 -48.55
N ARG A 9 -12.10 -42.56 -48.05
CA ARG A 9 -12.73 -41.42 -47.33
C ARG A 9 -12.50 -41.40 -45.81
N ARG A 10 -12.08 -42.50 -45.17
CA ARG A 10 -11.91 -42.55 -43.70
C ARG A 10 -10.58 -41.99 -43.18
N CYS A 11 -9.48 -42.12 -43.92
CA CYS A 11 -8.17 -41.60 -43.47
C CYS A 11 -8.10 -40.06 -43.46
N PHE A 12 -8.81 -39.38 -44.35
CA PHE A 12 -8.76 -37.91 -44.46
C PHE A 12 -9.42 -37.20 -43.26
N ARG A 13 -10.45 -37.80 -42.65
CA ARG A 13 -11.15 -37.23 -41.48
C ARG A 13 -10.34 -37.30 -40.18
N LEU A 14 -9.55 -38.35 -40.00
CA LEU A 14 -8.70 -38.51 -38.81
C LEU A 14 -7.49 -37.59 -38.85
N TRP A 15 -6.90 -37.37 -40.02
CA TRP A 15 -5.74 -36.48 -40.21
C TRP A 15 -6.08 -34.99 -40.11
N TYR A 16 -7.30 -34.62 -40.54
CA TYR A 16 -7.83 -33.26 -40.39
C TYR A 16 -8.11 -32.92 -38.90
N SER A 17 -8.61 -33.90 -38.13
CA SER A 17 -8.93 -33.73 -36.70
C SER A 17 -7.70 -33.49 -35.83
N THR A 18 -6.59 -34.21 -36.08
CA THR A 18 -5.34 -34.03 -35.33
C THR A 18 -4.65 -32.69 -35.67
N SER A 19 -4.72 -32.28 -36.93
CA SER A 19 -4.15 -31.01 -37.39
C SER A 19 -4.87 -29.79 -36.78
N VAL A 20 -6.20 -29.83 -36.69
CA VAL A 20 -6.99 -28.75 -36.06
C VAL A 20 -6.72 -28.66 -34.55
N ARG A 21 -6.56 -29.79 -33.85
CA ARG A 21 -6.19 -29.80 -32.42
C ARG A 21 -4.79 -29.23 -32.17
N LEU A 22 -3.83 -29.52 -33.05
CA LEU A 22 -2.48 -28.95 -32.97
C LEU A 22 -2.51 -27.43 -33.12
N ILE A 23 -3.26 -26.92 -34.10
CA ILE A 23 -3.43 -25.48 -34.31
C ILE A 23 -4.08 -24.81 -33.09
N GLN A 24 -5.11 -25.42 -32.50
CA GLN A 24 -5.75 -24.90 -31.28
C GLN A 24 -4.78 -24.81 -30.10
N LEU A 25 -3.92 -25.82 -29.89
CA LEU A 25 -2.92 -25.80 -28.82
C LEU A 25 -1.87 -24.70 -29.04
N ILE A 26 -1.44 -24.48 -30.29
CA ILE A 26 -0.51 -23.41 -30.65
C ILE A 26 -1.13 -22.04 -30.36
N ILE A 27 -2.39 -21.83 -30.79
CA ILE A 27 -3.11 -20.57 -30.52
C ILE A 27 -3.24 -20.32 -29.02
N LEU A 28 -3.60 -21.35 -28.24
CA LEU A 28 -3.72 -21.24 -26.79
C LEU A 28 -2.37 -20.86 -26.14
N PHE A 29 -1.28 -21.48 -26.57
CA PHE A 29 0.06 -21.17 -26.08
C PHE A 29 0.48 -19.73 -26.40
N VAL A 30 0.21 -19.25 -27.62
CA VAL A 30 0.47 -17.86 -28.03
C VAL A 30 -0.34 -16.89 -27.19
N ILE A 31 -1.62 -17.16 -26.94
CA ILE A 31 -2.47 -16.33 -26.08
C ILE A 31 -1.91 -16.27 -24.65
N ILE A 32 -1.54 -17.41 -24.07
CA ILE A 32 -0.95 -17.46 -22.72
C ILE A 32 0.35 -16.65 -22.67
N PHE A 33 1.22 -16.81 -23.67
CA PHE A 33 2.47 -16.06 -23.76
C PHE A 33 2.22 -14.55 -23.83
N LEU A 34 1.27 -14.10 -24.67
CA LEU A 34 0.88 -12.70 -24.78
C LEU A 34 0.30 -12.17 -23.46
N ILE A 35 -0.54 -12.93 -22.76
CA ILE A 35 -1.06 -12.55 -21.44
C ILE A 35 0.07 -12.36 -20.43
N VAL A 36 1.02 -13.30 -20.35
CA VAL A 36 2.16 -13.20 -19.44
C VAL A 36 3.04 -11.99 -19.79
N LEU A 37 3.27 -11.74 -21.07
CA LEU A 37 4.00 -10.56 -21.55
C LEU A 37 3.28 -9.28 -21.12
N LEU A 38 1.97 -9.18 -21.32
CA LEU A 38 1.15 -8.04 -20.93
C LEU A 38 1.16 -7.81 -19.41
N ILE A 39 1.08 -8.87 -18.60
CA ILE A 39 1.21 -8.77 -17.13
C ILE A 39 2.58 -8.20 -16.75
N LYS A 40 3.66 -8.65 -17.41
CA LYS A 40 5.01 -8.18 -17.15
C LYS A 40 5.20 -6.71 -17.55
N LEU A 41 4.63 -6.32 -18.69
CA LEU A 41 4.63 -4.92 -19.16
C LEU A 41 3.86 -4.01 -18.19
N ARG A 42 2.68 -4.43 -17.73
CA ARG A 42 1.88 -3.68 -16.73
C ARG A 42 2.62 -3.49 -15.40
N LYS A 43 3.31 -4.53 -14.91
CA LYS A 43 4.10 -4.45 -13.67
C LYS A 43 5.25 -3.44 -13.78
N LYS A 44 5.88 -3.37 -14.95
CA LYS A 44 6.97 -2.44 -15.22
C LYS A 44 6.47 -0.98 -15.15
N GLU A 45 5.35 -0.67 -15.79
CA GLU A 45 4.75 0.68 -15.79
C GLU A 45 4.41 1.20 -14.38
N ASN A 46 3.80 0.35 -13.54
CA ASN A 46 3.50 0.70 -12.14
C ASN A 46 4.77 0.98 -11.31
N CYS A 47 5.87 0.26 -11.58
CA CYS A 47 7.15 0.48 -10.90
C CYS A 47 7.76 1.85 -11.25
N TRP A 48 7.52 2.36 -12.47
CA TRP A 48 7.92 3.72 -12.85
C TRP A 48 7.03 4.77 -12.19
N LEU A 49 5.72 4.56 -12.16
CA LEU A 49 4.77 5.50 -11.53
C LEU A 49 5.05 5.69 -10.02
N ASP A 50 5.39 4.62 -9.29
CA ASP A 50 5.81 4.74 -7.89
C ASP A 50 7.17 5.42 -7.73
N LYS A 51 8.09 5.24 -8.70
CA LYS A 51 9.41 5.90 -8.69
C LYS A 51 9.31 7.43 -8.85
N TYR A 52 8.29 7.94 -9.56
CA TYR A 52 8.12 9.37 -9.80
C TYR A 52 7.16 10.06 -8.82
N ARG A 53 6.49 9.33 -7.92
CA ARG A 53 5.72 9.92 -6.83
C ARG A 53 6.65 10.29 -5.69
N ALA A 54 6.78 11.58 -5.41
CA ALA A 54 7.51 12.08 -4.24
C ALA A 54 6.92 11.47 -2.95
N ARG A 55 7.78 10.85 -2.13
CA ARG A 55 7.40 10.26 -0.85
C ARG A 55 7.32 11.37 0.18
N LEU A 56 6.09 11.75 0.53
CA LEU A 56 5.81 12.77 1.53
C LEU A 56 5.57 12.13 2.90
N PHE A 57 6.43 12.46 3.87
CA PHE A 57 6.19 12.20 5.28
C PHE A 57 5.50 13.41 5.91
N CYS A 58 4.34 13.20 6.53
CA CYS A 58 3.62 14.26 7.21
C CYS A 58 3.62 14.02 8.70
N PHE A 59 3.72 15.10 9.48
CA PHE A 59 3.52 15.02 10.91
C PHE A 59 2.86 16.27 11.45
N VAL A 60 2.12 16.09 12.53
CA VAL A 60 1.42 17.17 13.24
C VAL A 60 1.87 17.18 14.69
N LEU A 61 2.31 18.33 15.17
CA LEU A 61 2.55 18.52 16.59
C LEU A 61 1.23 18.80 17.27
N THR A 62 0.78 17.92 18.16
CA THR A 62 -0.49 18.08 18.87
C THR A 62 -0.34 17.62 20.31
N ASN A 63 -1.28 18.03 21.15
CA ASN A 63 -1.38 17.51 22.51
C ASN A 63 -2.35 16.34 22.58
N GLU A 64 -2.23 15.51 23.62
CA GLU A 64 -3.04 14.30 23.79
C GLU A 64 -4.54 14.61 23.75
N GLU A 65 -4.94 15.66 24.46
CA GLU A 65 -6.34 16.13 24.58
C GLU A 65 -6.96 16.53 23.22
N ASN A 66 -6.13 16.94 22.27
CA ASN A 66 -6.57 17.37 20.95
C ASN A 66 -6.67 16.21 19.94
N LEU A 67 -6.18 15.02 20.27
CA LEU A 67 -6.15 13.89 19.33
C LEU A 67 -7.55 13.44 18.93
N GLU A 68 -8.46 13.25 19.89
CA GLU A 68 -9.83 12.80 19.59
C GLU A 68 -10.68 13.84 18.87
N SER A 69 -10.44 15.13 19.14
CA SER A 69 -11.24 16.22 18.59
C SER A 69 -10.67 16.71 17.26
N ARG A 70 -9.55 17.43 17.31
CA ARG A 70 -8.91 18.06 16.14
C ARG A 70 -8.05 17.07 15.35
N GLY A 71 -7.36 16.17 16.05
CA GLY A 71 -6.53 15.13 15.47
C GLY A 71 -7.35 14.19 14.58
N ARG A 72 -8.53 13.75 15.05
CA ARG A 72 -9.45 12.93 14.27
C ARG A 72 -9.81 13.56 12.93
N ALA A 73 -10.20 14.85 12.94
CA ALA A 73 -10.53 15.57 11.71
C ALA A 73 -9.34 15.65 10.74
N VAL A 74 -8.13 15.89 11.24
CA VAL A 74 -6.90 15.86 10.42
C VAL A 74 -6.66 14.46 9.84
N TYR A 75 -6.76 13.44 10.69
CA TYR A 75 -6.52 12.04 10.35
C TYR A 75 -7.52 11.53 9.29
N GLU A 76 -8.78 11.90 9.40
CA GLU A 76 -9.84 11.48 8.47
C GLU A 76 -9.81 12.23 7.14
N THR A 77 -9.13 13.39 7.07
CA THR A 77 -9.08 14.24 5.88
C THR A 77 -7.73 14.16 5.14
N TRP A 78 -6.90 15.20 5.24
CA TRP A 78 -5.72 15.35 4.39
C TRP A 78 -4.57 14.43 4.80
N ALA A 79 -4.48 14.02 6.07
CA ALA A 79 -3.42 13.14 6.57
C ALA A 79 -3.35 11.81 5.81
N ARG A 80 -4.50 11.27 5.36
CA ARG A 80 -4.58 10.00 4.61
C ARG A 80 -3.91 10.05 3.23
N ARG A 81 -3.64 11.26 2.72
CA ARG A 81 -2.98 11.47 1.42
C ARG A 81 -1.46 11.44 1.52
N CYS A 82 -0.91 11.52 2.72
CA CYS A 82 0.53 11.43 2.96
C CYS A 82 1.00 9.98 2.77
N GLY A 83 2.24 9.79 2.31
CA GLY A 83 2.83 8.45 2.21
C GLY A 83 2.96 7.80 3.59
N ARG A 84 3.25 8.62 4.60
CA ARG A 84 3.16 8.26 6.03
C ARG A 84 2.73 9.49 6.81
N PHE A 85 1.96 9.27 7.87
CA PHE A 85 1.47 10.32 8.75
C PHE A 85 1.66 9.91 10.21
N VAL A 86 2.10 10.85 11.06
CA VAL A 86 2.30 10.66 12.49
C VAL A 86 1.89 11.90 13.28
N PHE A 87 1.10 11.73 14.33
CA PHE A 87 0.95 12.75 15.37
C PHE A 87 2.14 12.68 16.33
N VAL A 88 2.71 13.84 16.67
CA VAL A 88 3.71 13.94 17.72
C VAL A 88 3.07 14.56 18.93
N SER A 89 3.03 13.78 20.01
CA SER A 89 2.51 14.20 21.31
C SER A 89 3.38 13.60 22.39
N ARG A 90 3.43 14.24 23.54
CA ARG A 90 3.74 13.53 24.78
C ARG A 90 2.44 12.95 25.30
N LEU A 91 2.48 11.67 25.68
CA LEU A 91 1.34 11.01 26.29
C LEU A 91 1.45 11.06 27.80
N ASN A 92 0.42 11.63 28.43
CA ASN A 92 0.19 11.60 29.86
C ASN A 92 -0.49 10.28 30.27
N SER A 93 -1.34 9.72 29.40
CA SER A 93 -2.02 8.45 29.65
C SER A 93 -1.28 7.26 29.03
N SER A 94 -1.25 6.12 29.74
CA SER A 94 -0.69 4.89 29.18
C SER A 94 -1.58 4.36 28.05
N ARG A 95 -1.02 4.25 26.83
CA ARG A 95 -1.70 3.58 25.71
C ARG A 95 -1.69 2.06 25.92
N ASN A 96 -2.78 1.50 26.43
CA ASN A 96 -2.96 0.05 26.47
C ASN A 96 -3.75 -0.45 25.25
N CYS A 97 -3.07 -0.63 24.12
CA CYS A 97 -3.71 -1.10 22.88
C CYS A 97 -3.77 -2.64 22.75
N GLN A 98 -3.57 -3.39 23.84
CA GLN A 98 -3.52 -4.85 23.81
C GLN A 98 -4.90 -5.50 23.72
N ASN A 99 -5.96 -4.83 24.19
CA ASN A 99 -7.33 -5.33 24.14
C ASN A 99 -8.17 -4.56 23.11
N LYS A 100 -8.15 -5.01 21.85
CA LYS A 100 -9.02 -4.48 20.75
C LYS A 100 -10.54 -4.60 21.01
N THR A 101 -10.95 -5.24 22.12
CA THR A 101 -12.34 -5.55 22.45
C THR A 101 -13.02 -4.51 23.33
N GLU A 102 -12.29 -3.55 23.91
CA GLU A 102 -12.92 -2.45 24.63
C GLU A 102 -13.35 -1.35 23.67
N LYS A 103 -14.64 -1.37 23.32
CA LYS A 103 -15.35 -0.33 22.55
C LYS A 103 -15.23 1.08 23.15
N ASN A 104 -14.71 1.20 24.37
CA ASN A 104 -14.54 2.44 25.13
C ASN A 104 -13.09 2.95 25.20
N LEU A 105 -12.10 2.19 24.72
CA LEU A 105 -10.71 2.64 24.54
C LEU A 105 -10.45 3.05 23.09
N HIS A 106 -11.45 3.70 22.50
CA HIS A 106 -11.59 3.85 21.05
C HIS A 106 -10.84 5.05 20.46
N GLY A 107 -10.04 5.72 21.27
CA GLY A 107 -9.44 6.98 20.89
C GLY A 107 -8.00 6.90 20.42
N LEU A 108 -7.07 6.94 21.38
CA LEU A 108 -5.63 7.08 21.10
C LEU A 108 -5.01 5.90 20.34
N CYS A 109 -5.60 4.71 20.43
CA CYS A 109 -5.09 3.52 19.73
C CYS A 109 -5.42 3.51 18.24
N GLU A 110 -6.34 4.37 17.77
CA GLU A 110 -6.66 4.54 16.35
C GLU A 110 -5.58 5.35 15.62
N PHE A 111 -4.89 6.25 16.34
CA PHE A 111 -3.99 7.22 15.74
C PHE A 111 -2.52 6.76 15.72
N PRO A 112 -1.79 7.05 14.62
CA PRO A 112 -0.34 6.85 14.58
C PRO A 112 0.34 7.97 15.39
N ILE A 113 0.70 7.69 16.64
CA ILE A 113 1.31 8.67 17.55
C ILE A 113 2.77 8.30 17.87
N ALA A 114 3.69 9.23 17.62
CA ALA A 114 5.04 9.23 18.18
C ALA A 114 5.01 9.91 19.55
N ASP A 115 5.31 9.13 20.58
CA ASP A 115 5.31 9.58 21.98
C ASP A 115 6.68 10.16 22.37
N ILE A 116 6.73 11.48 22.59
CA ILE A 116 7.96 12.19 22.95
C ILE A 116 8.02 12.39 24.46
N LYS A 117 8.55 11.39 25.16
CA LYS A 117 8.66 11.38 26.63
C LYS A 117 9.73 12.32 27.21
N THR A 118 10.59 12.88 26.36
CA THR A 118 11.71 13.74 26.77
C THR A 118 11.27 15.14 27.21
N LEU A 119 10.05 15.56 26.87
CA LEU A 119 9.51 16.87 27.24
C LEU A 119 8.99 16.86 28.68
N PRO A 120 9.16 17.92 29.48
CA PRO A 120 8.68 18.01 30.86
C PRO A 120 7.19 18.31 30.99
N ASP A 121 6.57 18.90 29.96
CA ASP A 121 5.13 19.14 29.79
C ASP A 121 4.80 19.51 28.32
N GLU A 122 3.53 19.74 27.99
CA GLU A 122 3.07 20.10 26.64
C GLU A 122 2.62 21.56 26.52
N THR A 123 3.51 22.48 26.90
CA THR A 123 3.28 23.93 26.82
C THR A 123 3.93 24.52 25.55
N TYR A 124 3.40 25.65 25.07
CA TYR A 124 3.93 26.37 23.91
C TYR A 124 5.40 26.79 24.06
N SER A 125 5.89 26.99 25.29
CA SER A 125 7.30 27.28 25.58
C SER A 125 8.25 26.18 25.11
N HIS A 126 7.80 24.93 25.13
CA HIS A 126 8.59 23.75 24.74
C HIS A 126 8.34 23.31 23.30
N LEU A 127 7.62 24.10 22.50
CA LEU A 127 7.39 23.81 21.08
C LEU A 127 8.71 23.63 20.29
N PRO A 128 9.77 24.43 20.51
CA PRO A 128 11.06 24.21 19.84
C PRO A 128 11.67 22.84 20.17
N ASP A 129 11.63 22.43 21.44
CA ASP A 129 12.16 21.13 21.88
C ASP A 129 11.34 19.97 21.31
N LYS A 130 10.01 20.15 21.22
CA LYS A 130 9.11 19.19 20.60
C LYS A 130 9.40 19.03 19.10
N VAL A 131 9.59 20.14 18.37
CA VAL A 131 10.01 20.11 16.96
C VAL A 131 11.34 19.37 16.82
N ARG A 132 12.35 19.75 17.60
CA ARG A 132 13.68 19.13 17.55
C ARG A 132 13.61 17.63 17.81
N SER A 133 12.91 17.22 18.86
CA SER A 133 12.75 15.81 19.23
C SER A 133 12.00 15.02 18.16
N SER A 134 10.99 15.63 17.53
CA SER A 134 10.26 15.03 16.40
C SER A 134 11.19 14.77 15.22
N LEU A 135 12.00 15.76 14.85
CA LEU A 135 12.93 15.64 13.73
C LEU A 135 13.99 14.55 13.99
N LEU A 136 14.51 14.45 15.21
CA LEU A 136 15.43 13.37 15.59
C LEU A 136 14.75 12.01 15.47
N TYR A 137 13.53 11.86 16.00
CA TYR A 137 12.75 10.63 15.89
C TYR A 137 12.51 10.25 14.41
N PHE A 138 12.14 11.19 13.54
CA PHE A 138 11.91 10.88 12.13
C PHE A 138 13.19 10.57 11.37
N ASN A 139 14.31 11.21 11.71
CA ASN A 139 15.61 10.88 11.13
C ASN A 139 16.04 9.45 11.48
N GLU A 140 15.70 8.96 12.67
CA GLU A 140 16.03 7.60 13.09
C GLU A 140 15.07 6.55 12.49
N TYR A 141 13.75 6.76 12.60
CA TYR A 141 12.76 5.73 12.24
C TYR A 141 12.21 5.86 10.81
N TYR A 142 12.26 7.05 10.22
CA TYR A 142 11.70 7.34 8.89
C TYR A 142 12.65 8.20 8.02
N PRO A 143 13.93 7.81 7.83
CA PRO A 143 14.91 8.61 7.07
C PRO A 143 14.65 8.65 5.55
N ASN A 144 13.84 7.72 5.04
CA ASN A 144 13.72 7.46 3.60
C ASN A 144 12.51 8.16 2.95
N TYR A 145 12.36 9.47 3.16
CA TYR A 145 11.34 10.29 2.52
C TYR A 145 11.97 11.45 1.77
N ASP A 146 11.33 11.88 0.69
CA ASP A 146 11.85 12.94 -0.16
C ASP A 146 11.48 14.32 0.41
N TRP A 147 10.35 14.40 1.13
CA TRP A 147 9.84 15.61 1.75
C TRP A 147 9.23 15.33 3.13
N TYR A 148 9.41 16.27 4.05
CA TYR A 148 8.81 16.26 5.38
C TYR A 148 7.90 17.48 5.55
N LEU A 149 6.61 17.25 5.75
CA LEU A 149 5.62 18.28 6.01
C LEU A 149 5.28 18.33 7.50
N LYS A 150 5.58 19.45 8.13
CA LYS A 150 5.11 19.79 9.48
C LYS A 150 3.82 20.59 9.37
N ALA A 151 2.82 20.23 10.17
CA ALA A 151 1.63 21.04 10.44
C ALA A 151 1.41 21.26 11.95
#